data_AF-A0A742PRZ9-F1
#
_entry.id   AF-A0A742PRZ9-F1
#
_cell.length_a   1.000
_cell.length_b   1.000
_cell.length_c   1.000
_cell.angle_alpha   90.00
_cell.angle_beta   90.00
_cell.angle_gamma   90.00
#
_symmetry.space_group_name_H-M   'P 1'
#
loop_
_entity.id
_entity.type
_entity.pdbx_description
1 polymer ?
#
loop_
_entity_poly.entity_id
_entity_poly.type
_entity_poly.pdbx_seq_one_letter_code
_entity_poly.pdbx_strand_id
1 'polypeptide(L)'
;MTSSLPSGQTSVLLQMTQRLALSDAHFRRICQLIYQRAGIVLADHKRDMVYNRLVRRLRALGLDDFGRYLSMLEANQNSAEWQAFINA
;
A
#
# COMPACT_ATOMS: atom_id res chain seq x y z
N MET A 1 -21.73 -34.55 -14.13
CA MET A 1 -20.90 -33.76 -15.04
C MET A 1 -21.31 -32.31 -14.92
N THR A 2 -20.36 -31.46 -14.53
CA THR A 2 -20.34 -29.97 -14.58
C THR A 2 -21.54 -29.18 -14.04
N SER A 3 -21.33 -28.56 -12.89
CA SER A 3 -21.93 -27.25 -12.58
C SER A 3 -20.88 -26.43 -11.83
N SER A 4 -19.81 -26.07 -12.53
CA SER A 4 -18.80 -25.12 -12.04
C SER A 4 -19.44 -23.73 -12.00
N LEU A 5 -19.71 -23.25 -10.79
CA LEU A 5 -20.10 -21.87 -10.52
C LEU A 5 -18.98 -20.92 -10.97
N PRO A 6 -19.27 -19.90 -11.78
CA PRO A 6 -18.31 -18.87 -12.12
C PRO A 6 -18.35 -17.73 -11.08
N SER A 7 -17.19 -17.12 -10.91
CA SER A 7 -17.05 -15.68 -10.62
C SER A 7 -17.47 -15.19 -9.23
N GLY A 8 -16.47 -15.12 -8.34
CA GLY A 8 -16.50 -14.26 -7.17
C GLY A 8 -16.65 -12.80 -7.59
N GLN A 9 -17.90 -12.36 -7.72
CA GLN A 9 -18.27 -10.95 -7.76
C GLN A 9 -18.17 -10.38 -6.34
N THR A 10 -16.96 -10.13 -5.87
CA THR A 10 -16.76 -9.36 -4.64
C THR A 10 -16.75 -7.87 -4.97
N SER A 11 -17.98 -7.32 -5.00
CA SER A 11 -18.31 -6.10 -4.26
C SER A 11 -17.52 -4.82 -4.61
N VAL A 12 -17.69 -4.29 -5.82
CA VAL A 12 -17.06 -3.02 -6.26
C VAL A 12 -17.77 -1.75 -5.72
N LEU A 13 -18.77 -1.86 -4.84
CA LEU A 13 -19.67 -0.73 -4.53
C LEU A 13 -19.63 -0.15 -3.09
N LEU A 14 -18.68 -0.54 -2.21
CA LEU A 14 -18.68 -0.03 -0.82
C LEU A 14 -17.34 0.48 -0.26
N GLN A 15 -16.40 0.96 -1.07
CA GLN A 15 -15.20 1.65 -0.54
C GLN A 15 -15.41 3.17 -0.42
N MET A 16 -16.55 3.56 0.16
CA MET A 16 -16.74 4.92 0.66
C MET A 16 -16.02 5.05 2.01
N THR A 17 -14.79 5.58 1.94
CA THR A 17 -14.10 6.22 3.07
C THR A 17 -13.71 5.29 4.24
N GLN A 18 -13.08 4.14 3.97
CA GLN A 18 -12.35 3.44 5.02
C GLN A 18 -11.13 4.29 5.43
N ARG A 19 -11.14 4.82 6.65
CA ARG A 19 -9.97 5.46 7.26
C ARG A 19 -8.97 4.34 7.55
N LEU A 20 -8.09 4.07 6.61
CA LEU A 20 -7.02 3.11 6.84
C LEU A 20 -6.15 3.60 8.00
N ALA A 21 -6.00 2.81 9.06
CA ALA A 21 -5.17 3.19 10.17
C ALA A 21 -3.70 2.85 9.88
N LEU A 22 -2.85 3.86 9.72
CA LEU A 22 -1.40 3.64 9.60
C LEU A 22 -0.79 3.49 10.99
N SER A 23 -0.71 2.24 11.45
CA SER A 23 -0.04 1.87 12.69
C SER A 23 1.46 2.22 12.65
N ASP A 24 2.04 2.48 13.81
CA ASP A 24 3.47 2.77 13.99
C ASP A 24 4.36 1.65 13.43
N ALA A 25 3.89 0.40 13.50
CA ALA A 25 4.58 -0.75 12.90
C ALA A 25 4.67 -0.62 11.37
N HIS A 26 3.59 -0.21 10.71
CA HIS A 26 3.60 0.04 9.26
C HIS A 26 4.50 1.23 8.92
N PHE A 27 4.43 2.32 9.71
CA PHE A 27 5.28 3.47 9.51
C PHE A 27 6.77 3.12 9.57
N ARG A 28 7.19 2.39 10.62
CA ARG A 28 8.58 1.92 10.76
C ARG A 28 8.99 1.05 9.57
N ARG A 29 8.11 0.17 9.08
CA ARG A 29 8.38 -0.67 7.92
C ARG A 29 8.55 0.15 6.64
N ILE A 30 7.72 1.17 6.43
CA ILE A 30 7.86 2.14 5.34
C ILE A 30 9.21 2.85 5.41
N CYS A 31 9.59 3.38 6.58
CA CYS A 31 10.88 4.04 6.77
C CYS A 31 12.05 3.11 6.43
N GLN A 32 12.00 1.85 6.88
CA GLN A 32 13.00 0.84 6.58
C GLN A 32 13.09 0.57 5.07
N LEU A 33 11.96 0.43 4.38
CA LEU A 33 11.92 0.17 2.93
C LEU A 33 12.46 1.35 2.12
N ILE A 34 12.08 2.57 2.46
CA ILE A 34 12.59 3.80 1.82
C ILE A 34 14.09 3.93 2.06
N TYR A 35 14.55 3.68 3.29
CA TYR A 35 15.95 3.74 3.64
C TYR A 35 16.77 2.69 2.89
N GLN A 36 16.31 1.44 2.82
CA GLN A 36 16.99 0.37 2.09
C GLN A 36 17.05 0.62 0.59
N ARG A 37 16.00 1.22 0.01
CA ARG A 37 15.91 1.39 -1.45
C ARG A 37 16.55 2.67 -1.97
N ALA A 38 16.42 3.78 -1.25
CA ALA A 38 16.85 5.11 -1.69
C ALA A 38 17.88 5.75 -0.76
N GLY A 39 18.20 5.14 0.38
CA GLY A 39 19.04 5.77 1.41
C GLY A 39 18.39 6.98 2.09
N ILE A 40 17.09 7.19 1.87
CA ILE A 40 16.37 8.36 2.40
C ILE A 40 15.89 8.06 3.81
N VAL A 41 16.29 8.89 4.77
CA VAL A 41 15.76 8.84 6.14
C VAL A 41 14.46 9.62 6.18
N LEU A 42 13.35 8.93 6.42
CA LEU A 42 12.05 9.55 6.59
C LEU A 42 11.89 9.99 8.06
N ALA A 43 11.77 11.30 8.27
CA ALA A 43 11.52 11.86 9.60
C ALA A 43 10.06 11.70 10.03
N ASP A 44 9.83 11.59 11.34
CA ASP A 44 8.54 11.29 11.95
C ASP A 44 7.48 12.35 11.62
N HIS A 45 7.89 13.61 11.51
CA HIS A 45 7.04 14.73 11.13
C HIS A 45 6.47 14.62 9.70
N LYS A 46 7.00 13.71 8.86
CA LYS A 46 6.47 13.41 7.53
C LYS A 46 5.42 12.29 7.53
N ARG A 47 5.05 11.73 8.69
CA ARG A 47 4.08 10.63 8.79
C ARG A 47 2.77 10.96 8.10
N ASP A 48 2.20 12.13 8.33
CA ASP A 48 0.95 12.57 7.66
C ASP A 48 1.09 12.71 6.15
N MET A 49 2.24 13.20 5.68
CA MET A 49 2.53 13.33 4.25
C MET A 49 2.56 11.95 3.59
N VAL A 50 3.28 11.01 4.20
CA VAL A 50 3.42 9.64 3.71
C VAL A 50 2.11 8.87 3.81
N TYR A 51 1.36 9.06 4.90
CA TYR A 51 0.02 8.50 5.05
C TYR A 51 -0.90 8.93 3.91
N ASN A 52 -1.04 10.23 3.65
CA ASN A 52 -1.90 10.73 2.57
C ASN A 52 -1.48 10.21 1.19
N ARG A 53 -0.17 10.12 0.94
CA ARG A 53 0.41 9.62 -0.31
C ARG A 53 0.12 8.12 -0.48
N LEU A 54 0.35 7.31 0.55
CA LEU A 54 0.05 5.88 0.53
C LEU A 54 -1.44 5.59 0.36
N VAL A 55 -2.32 6.30 1.07
CA VAL A 55 -3.77 6.12 0.91
C VAL A 55 -4.21 6.34 -0.53
N ARG A 56 -3.61 7.32 -1.24
CA ARG A 56 -3.87 7.53 -2.67
C ARG A 56 -3.37 6.36 -3.53
N ARG A 57 -2.17 5.83 -3.25
CA ARG A 57 -1.64 4.63 -3.97
C ARG A 57 -2.50 3.40 -3.72
N LEU A 58 -2.89 3.15 -2.48
CA LEU A 58 -3.77 2.04 -2.11
C LEU A 58 -5.10 2.12 -2.86
N ARG A 59 -5.71 3.30 -2.95
CA ARG A 59 -6.91 3.51 -3.77
C ARG A 59 -6.68 3.25 -5.26
N ALA A 60 -5.53 3.68 -5.81
CA ALA A 60 -5.20 3.42 -7.21
C ALA A 60 -5.03 1.93 -7.52
N LEU A 61 -4.59 1.14 -6.54
CA LEU A 61 -4.42 -0.31 -6.63
C LEU A 61 -5.65 -1.11 -6.19
N GLY A 62 -6.68 -0.45 -5.66
CA GLY A 62 -7.85 -1.11 -5.08
C GLY A 62 -7.56 -1.87 -3.78
N LEU A 63 -6.49 -1.50 -3.06
CA LEU A 63 -6.10 -2.11 -1.79
C LEU A 63 -6.66 -1.33 -0.59
N ASP A 64 -7.13 -2.07 0.41
CA ASP A 64 -7.66 -1.53 1.68
C ASP A 64 -6.72 -1.76 2.88
N ASP A 65 -5.54 -2.36 2.66
CA ASP A 65 -4.62 -2.71 3.73
C ASP A 65 -3.16 -2.31 3.41
N PHE A 66 -2.52 -1.61 4.36
CA PHE A 66 -1.12 -1.20 4.22
C PHE A 66 -0.16 -2.39 4.27
N GLY A 67 -0.44 -3.40 5.09
CA GLY A 67 0.38 -4.61 5.18
C GLY A 67 0.41 -5.36 3.86
N ARG A 68 -0.74 -5.49 3.18
CA ARG A 68 -0.85 -6.11 1.85
C ARG A 68 -0.10 -5.31 0.79
N TYR A 69 -0.22 -3.99 0.82
CA TYR A 69 0.55 -3.11 -0.07
C TYR A 69 2.06 -3.25 0.15
N LEU A 70 2.54 -3.20 1.40
CA LEU A 70 3.95 -3.34 1.74
C LEU A 70 4.48 -4.72 1.36
N SER A 71 3.73 -5.79 1.61
CA SER A 71 4.11 -7.15 1.22
C SER A 71 4.21 -7.30 -0.29
N MET A 72 3.29 -6.68 -1.05
CA MET A 72 3.35 -6.66 -2.51
C MET A 72 4.58 -5.90 -3.01
N LEU A 73 4.90 -4.78 -2.37
CA LEU A 73 6.08 -3.98 -2.65
C LEU A 73 7.36 -4.81 -2.40
N GLU A 74 7.48 -5.44 -1.23
CA GLU A 74 8.60 -6.31 -0.85
C GLU A 74 8.75 -7.52 -1.78
N ALA A 75 7.65 -8.14 -2.18
CA ALA A 75 7.66 -9.27 -3.12
C ALA A 75 8.12 -8.87 -4.53
N ASN A 76 7.88 -7.62 -4.95
CA ASN A 76 8.15 -7.16 -6.31
C ASN A 76 9.11 -5.97 -6.33
N GLN A 77 10.36 -6.20 -5.92
CA GLN A 77 11.42 -5.18 -5.85
C GLN A 77 11.74 -4.47 -7.17
N ASN A 78 11.42 -5.06 -8.32
CA ASN A 78 11.66 -4.45 -9.63
C ASN A 78 10.41 -3.79 -10.24
N SER A 79 9.29 -3.75 -9.51
CA SER A 79 8.08 -3.10 -10.01
C SER A 79 8.23 -1.58 -10.08
N ALA A 80 7.60 -0.96 -11.08
CA ALA A 80 7.46 0.50 -11.18
C ALA A 80 6.75 1.10 -9.94
N GLU A 81 6.02 0.27 -9.19
CA GLU A 81 5.40 0.65 -7.92
C GLU A 81 6.43 1.13 -6.88
N TRP A 82 7.66 0.60 -6.89
CA TRP A 82 8.72 1.08 -6.01
C TRP A 82 9.12 2.52 -6.29
N GLN A 83 9.25 2.85 -7.57
CA GLN A 83 9.59 4.20 -7.98
C GLN A 83 8.43 5.15 -7.67
N ALA A 84 7.20 4.69 -7.87
CA ALA A 84 6.04 5.45 -7.49
C ALA A 84 5.91 5.62 -5.97
N PHE A 85 6.29 4.63 -5.16
CA PHE A 85 6.34 4.73 -3.70
C PHE A 85 7.40 5.74 -3.21
N ILE A 86 8.58 5.81 -3.85
CA ILE A 86 9.63 6.78 -3.50
C ILE A 86 9.27 8.19 -3.95
N ASN A 87 8.70 8.33 -5.15
CA ASN A 87 8.28 9.61 -5.70
C ASN A 87 6.97 10.14 -5.09
N ALA A 88 6.13 9.22 -4.59
CA ALA A 88 4.79 9.51 -4.08
C ALA A 88 4.87 10.48 -2.95
#